data_AF-A0AAW5N1K8-F1
#
_entry.id   AF-A0AAW5N1K8-F1
#
_cell.length_a   1.000
_cell.length_b   1.000
_cell.length_c   1.000
_cell.angle_alpha   90.00
_cell.angle_beta   90.00
_cell.angle_gamma   90.00
#
_symmetry.space_group_name_H-M   'P 1'
#
loop_
_entity.id
_entity.type
_entity.pdbx_description
1 polymer ?
#
loop_
_entity_poly.entity_id
_entity_poly.type
_entity_poly.pdbx_seq_one_letter_code
_entity_poly.pdbx_strand_id
1 'polypeptide(L)'
;EVTTARETYRYVYDALGRRTEKQHISPDGKPYNRTKFLWDGMRLAQESRPEGISRLYIYSDQGSYEPLARVDKAGKEGPNRILYF
;
A
#
# COMPACT_ATOMS: atom_id res chain seq x y z
N GLU A 1 25.07 21.33 -12.22
CA GLU A 1 23.65 21.48 -11.83
C GLU A 1 23.15 20.15 -11.30
N VAL A 2 22.56 20.10 -10.10
CA VAL A 2 21.94 18.89 -9.57
C VAL A 2 20.45 18.97 -9.91
N THR A 3 20.05 18.35 -11.02
CA THR A 3 18.65 18.29 -11.42
C THR A 3 17.96 17.21 -10.57
N THR A 4 17.26 17.60 -9.51
CA THR A 4 16.41 16.66 -8.76
C THR A 4 15.28 16.19 -9.67
N ALA A 5 15.18 14.88 -9.91
CA ALA A 5 14.09 14.32 -10.71
C ALA A 5 12.74 14.57 -10.00
N ARG A 6 11.77 15.13 -10.72
CA ARG A 6 10.40 15.35 -10.22
C ARG A 6 9.58 14.08 -10.40
N GLU A 7 9.13 13.50 -9.30
CA GLU A 7 8.22 12.35 -9.34
C GLU A 7 6.76 12.81 -9.47
N THR A 8 5.99 12.12 -10.31
CA THR A 8 4.55 12.38 -10.49
C THR A 8 3.73 11.18 -10.03
N TYR A 9 2.63 11.45 -9.32
CA TYR A 9 1.76 10.43 -8.77
C TYR A 9 0.30 10.67 -9.17
N ARG A 10 -0.43 9.58 -9.43
CA ARG A 10 -1.89 9.57 -9.52
C ARG A 10 -2.46 8.73 -8.39
N TYR A 11 -3.54 9.21 -7.78
CA TYR A 11 -4.26 8.52 -6.73
C TYR A 11 -5.68 8.22 -7.20
N VAL A 12 -6.15 7.01 -6.90
CA VAL A 12 -7.53 6.59 -7.16
C VAL A 12 -8.22 6.41 -5.81
N TYR A 13 -9.48 6.80 -5.74
CA TYR A 13 -10.28 6.80 -4.53
C TYR A 13 -11.61 6.10 -4.77
N ASP A 14 -12.17 5.49 -3.73
CA ASP A 14 -13.57 5.04 -3.75
C ASP A 14 -14.54 6.17 -3.33
N ALA A 15 -15.84 5.87 -3.35
CA ALA A 15 -16.90 6.82 -3.03
C ALA A 15 -16.86 7.33 -1.56
N LEU A 16 -16.16 6.63 -0.66
CA LEU A 16 -15.96 7.06 0.73
C LEU A 16 -14.70 7.93 0.88
N GLY A 17 -14.00 8.25 -0.21
CA GLY A 17 -12.78 9.04 -0.19
C GLY A 17 -11.55 8.26 0.30
N ARG A 18 -11.62 6.92 0.37
CA ARG A 18 -10.46 6.10 0.74
C ARG A 18 -9.61 5.85 -0.50
N ARG A 19 -8.29 5.95 -0.35
CA ARG A 19 -7.35 5.68 -1.44
C ARG A 19 -7.38 4.20 -1.78
N THR A 20 -7.68 3.83 -3.02
CA THR A 20 -7.69 2.45 -3.52
C THR A 20 -6.46 2.14 -4.36
N GLU A 21 -5.85 3.14 -5.00
CA GLU A 21 -4.57 2.98 -5.70
C GLU A 21 -3.65 4.20 -5.55
N LYS A 22 -2.34 3.95 -5.57
CA LYS A 22 -1.27 4.93 -5.78
C LYS A 22 -0.45 4.48 -6.98
N GLN A 23 -0.32 5.35 -7.98
CA GLN A 23 0.38 5.06 -9.23
C GLN A 23 1.55 6.04 -9.41
N HIS A 24 2.78 5.55 -9.57
CA HIS A 24 3.87 6.35 -10.13
C HIS A 24 3.61 6.56 -11.62
N ILE A 25 3.71 7.80 -12.06
CA ILE A 25 3.50 8.20 -13.45
C ILE A 25 4.85 8.58 -14.04
N SER A 26 5.21 7.94 -15.15
CA SER A 26 6.40 8.24 -15.93
C SER A 26 6.27 9.59 -16.65
N PRO A 27 7.37 10.18 -17.14
CA PRO A 27 7.32 11.43 -17.89
C PRO A 27 6.40 11.41 -19.12
N ASP A 28 6.19 10.23 -19.74
CA ASP A 28 5.23 10.04 -20.85
C ASP A 28 3.77 9.83 -20.39
N GLY A 29 3.49 10.04 -19.11
CA GLY A 29 2.13 10.02 -18.55
C GLY A 29 1.58 8.65 -18.22
N LYS A 30 2.38 7.58 -18.30
CA LYS A 30 1.93 6.19 -18.08
C LYS A 30 2.21 5.71 -16.64
N PRO A 31 1.31 4.93 -16.04
CA PRO A 31 1.58 4.32 -14.74
C PRO A 31 2.58 3.16 -14.89
N TYR A 32 3.68 3.19 -14.12
CA TYR A 32 4.71 2.13 -14.17
C TYR A 32 4.95 1.42 -12.83
N ASN A 33 4.45 1.96 -11.72
CA ASN A 33 4.45 1.27 -10.43
C ASN A 33 3.13 1.56 -9.71
N ARG A 34 2.46 0.53 -9.18
CA ARG A 34 1.12 0.63 -8.60
C ARG A 34 1.06 -0.04 -7.24
N THR A 35 0.67 0.73 -6.21
CA THR A 35 0.23 0.17 -4.92
C THR A 35 -1.29 0.13 -4.90
N LYS A 36 -1.88 -1.02 -4.56
CA LYS A 36 -3.32 -1.18 -4.30
C LYS A 36 -3.56 -1.24 -2.80
N PHE A 37 -4.66 -0.65 -2.36
CA PHE A 37 -5.07 -0.59 -0.96
C PHE A 37 -6.42 -1.29 -0.82
N LEU A 38 -6.47 -2.30 0.05
CA LEU A 38 -7.70 -3.00 0.43
C LEU A 38 -8.16 -2.47 1.78
N TRP A 39 -9.46 -2.25 1.92
CA TRP A 39 -10.08 -1.69 3.12
C TRP A 39 -11.09 -2.65 3.72
N ASP A 40 -11.14 -2.70 5.04
CA ASP A 40 -12.20 -3.30 5.85
C ASP A 40 -12.86 -2.20 6.70
N GLY A 41 -14.06 -1.78 6.31
CA GLY A 41 -14.63 -0.54 6.84
C GLY A 41 -13.66 0.64 6.63
N MET A 42 -13.37 1.43 7.67
CA MET A 42 -12.37 2.51 7.59
C MET A 42 -10.95 2.06 7.95
N ARG A 43 -10.71 0.75 8.08
CA ARG A 43 -9.40 0.18 8.41
C ARG A 43 -8.69 -0.25 7.14
N LEU A 44 -7.41 0.09 7.04
CA LEU A 44 -6.58 -0.41 5.95
C LEU A 44 -6.29 -1.89 6.21
N ALA A 45 -6.84 -2.78 5.40
CA ALA A 45 -6.59 -4.21 5.53
C ALA A 45 -5.24 -4.58 4.92
N GLN A 46 -4.95 -4.12 3.69
CA GLN A 46 -3.74 -4.52 2.99
C GLN A 46 -3.21 -3.47 2.01
N GLU A 47 -1.89 -3.34 1.94
CA GLU A 47 -1.17 -2.78 0.79
C GLU A 47 -0.62 -3.90 -0.10
N SER A 48 -0.83 -3.82 -1.41
CA SER A 48 -0.23 -4.72 -2.40
C SER A 48 0.57 -3.94 -3.42
N ARG A 49 1.79 -4.35 -3.69
CA ARG A 49 2.70 -3.76 -4.68
C ARG A 49 3.09 -4.81 -5.73
N PRO A 50 3.74 -4.41 -6.84
CA PRO A 50 4.24 -5.37 -7.81
C PRO A 50 5.23 -6.35 -7.16
N GLU A 51 5.55 -7.42 -7.90
CA GLU A 51 6.45 -8.50 -7.43
C GLU A 51 5.97 -9.26 -6.19
N GLY A 52 4.69 -9.15 -5.83
CA GLY A 52 4.09 -9.87 -4.72
C GLY A 52 4.47 -9.32 -3.35
N ILE A 53 5.01 -8.10 -3.30
CA ILE A 53 5.27 -7.38 -2.05
C ILE A 53 3.92 -6.93 -1.46
N SER A 54 3.67 -7.23 -0.19
CA SER A 54 2.44 -6.80 0.48
C SER A 54 2.63 -6.53 1.97
N ARG A 55 1.71 -5.76 2.55
CA ARG A 55 1.59 -5.54 3.98
C ARG A 55 0.15 -5.77 4.40
N LEU A 56 -0.08 -6.76 5.26
CA LEU A 56 -1.40 -7.06 5.84
C LEU A 56 -1.42 -6.52 7.27
N TYR A 57 -2.47 -5.78 7.62
CA TYR A 57 -2.64 -5.18 8.95
C TYR A 57 -3.68 -5.98 9.75
N ILE A 58 -3.35 -6.27 11.01
CA ILE A 58 -4.18 -7.02 11.95
C ILE A 58 -4.47 -6.11 13.13
N TYR A 59 -5.74 -6.06 13.53
CA TYR A 59 -6.23 -5.22 14.63
C TYR A 59 -6.60 -6.10 15.84
N SER A 60 -6.55 -5.53 17.04
CA SER A 60 -6.67 -6.28 18.30
C SER A 60 -8.01 -6.99 18.49
N ASP A 61 -9.10 -6.38 18.03
CA ASP A 61 -10.44 -6.95 18.11
C ASP A 61 -11.35 -6.58 16.90
N GLN A 62 -12.59 -7.04 16.96
CA GLN A 62 -13.61 -6.68 15.99
C GLN A 62 -14.07 -5.22 16.19
N GLY A 63 -13.75 -4.37 15.21
CA GLY A 63 -14.13 -2.97 15.22
C GLY A 63 -13.06 -2.05 15.80
N SER A 64 -12.08 -2.57 16.54
CA SER A 64 -10.92 -1.79 16.99
C SER A 64 -10.05 -1.31 15.83
N TYR A 65 -9.48 -0.13 16.06
CA TYR A 65 -8.45 0.51 15.23
C TYR A 65 -7.05 0.38 15.85
N GLU A 66 -6.95 -0.26 17.02
CA GLU A 66 -5.68 -0.57 17.66
C GLU A 66 -4.95 -1.64 16.86
N PRO A 67 -3.76 -1.33 16.33
CA PRO A 67 -2.99 -2.29 15.56
C PRO A 67 -2.41 -3.35 16.50
N LEU A 68 -2.65 -4.62 16.19
CA LEU A 68 -2.05 -5.75 16.91
C LEU A 68 -0.75 -6.19 16.22
N ALA A 69 -0.80 -6.33 14.89
CA ALA A 69 0.34 -6.80 14.13
C ALA A 69 0.29 -6.35 12.66
N ARG A 70 1.44 -6.48 11.99
CA ARG A 70 1.57 -6.36 10.54
C ARG A 70 2.38 -7.52 9.98
N VAL A 71 1.90 -8.10 8.88
CA VAL A 71 2.61 -9.12 8.12
C VAL A 71 3.15 -8.50 6.84
N ASP A 72 4.47 -8.40 6.74
CA ASP A 72 5.18 -7.91 5.57
C ASP A 72 5.66 -9.09 4.72
N LYS A 73 5.28 -9.11 3.44
CA LYS A 73 5.80 -10.03 2.42
C LYS A 73 6.77 -9.29 1.52
N ALA A 74 8.00 -9.79 1.40
CA ALA A 74 9.07 -9.16 0.63
C ALA A 74 9.07 -9.51 -0.87
N GLY A 75 8.06 -10.22 -1.36
CA GLY A 75 7.93 -10.61 -2.78
C GLY A 75 7.74 -12.11 -2.95
N LYS A 76 7.98 -12.64 -4.16
CA LYS A 76 7.82 -14.08 -4.45
C LYS A 76 8.79 -14.98 -3.69
N GLU A 77 10.02 -14.51 -3.45
CA GLU A 77 11.10 -15.31 -2.85
C GLU A 77 11.64 -14.71 -1.54
N GLY A 78 11.14 -13.54 -1.14
CA GLY A 78 11.59 -12.86 0.07
C GLY A 78 10.90 -13.42 1.33
N PRO A 79 11.56 -13.37 2.50
CA PRO A 79 10.97 -13.85 3.74
C PRO A 79 9.75 -13.01 4.15
N ASN A 80 8.81 -13.66 4.82
CA ASN A 80 7.73 -12.95 5.51
C ASN A 80 8.22 -12.48 6.88
N ARG A 81 7.84 -11.27 7.28
CA ARG A 81 8.12 -10.72 8.60
C ARG A 81 6.81 -10.36 9.31
N ILE A 82 6.71 -10.74 10.57
CA ILE A 82 5.62 -10.31 11.46
C ILE A 82 6.19 -9.25 12.40
N LEU A 83 5.45 -8.16 12.56
CA LEU A 83 5.72 -7.08 13.50
C LEU A 83 4.52 -6.97 14.43
N TYR A 84 4.75 -7.01 15.74
CA TYR A 84 3.73 -6.71 16.76
C TYR A 84 3.91 -5.25 17.21
N PHE A 85 2.80 -4.61 17.59
CA PHE A 85 2.78 -3.22 18.06
C PHE A 85 2.46 -3.14 19.55
#